data_AF-A0A969UWW7-F1
#
_entry.id   AF-A0A969UWW7-F1
#
_cell.length_a   1.000
_cell.length_b   1.000
_cell.length_c   1.000
_cell.angle_alpha   90.00
_cell.angle_beta   90.00
_cell.angle_gamma   90.00
#
_symmetry.space_group_name_H-M   'P 1'
#
loop_
_entity.id
_entity.type
_entity.pdbx_description
1 polymer ?
#
loop_
_entity_poly.entity_id
_entity_poly.type
_entity_poly.pdbx_seq_one_letter_code
_entity_poly.pdbx_strand_id
1 'polypeptide(L)'
;MFSLLILGMTMGAGQVNAQSVNPGAANPGAANPGAANSGAVNAPPELLQILTQIDAAANQGDLSAVMGFYSRAFINSDGLTYATLQEALKRLWEGYPRLTYVTQVNSWQRDGNAMIAETTTTIATKPPAPPSSQSLVRLPDRLQRQPARPDTNRVFNLTATITSRQRFENQKIVQQEILTEQSQLTSGEQPPTLTVNLPTQVRMGQTYSFDAVVMEPLGNRLLLGAALEEPIQASGYLNATPIELELLSAGGLFKVGRAPIMSDNRWISAIVVRDDGITTVTRRLRVGTMRSLSNPSR
;
A
#
# COMPACT_ATOMS: atom_id res chain seq x y z
N MET A 1 10.95 -4.64 0.84
CA MET A 1 10.56 -4.95 2.23
C MET A 1 9.83 -3.79 2.92
N PHE A 2 10.31 -2.54 2.82
CA PHE A 2 9.54 -1.37 3.27
C PHE A 2 9.49 -0.32 2.16
N SER A 3 8.28 -0.12 1.65
CA SER A 3 7.88 0.97 0.78
C SER A 3 6.41 1.15 1.13
N LEU A 4 6.01 2.33 1.58
CA LEU A 4 4.59 2.70 1.59
C LEU A 4 4.46 4.21 1.64
N LEU A 5 3.90 4.77 0.58
CA LEU A 5 3.18 6.03 0.70
C LEU A 5 1.88 5.71 1.43
N ILE A 6 1.64 6.40 2.53
CA ILE A 6 0.29 6.51 3.09
C ILE A 6 -0.07 7.99 3.06
N LEU A 7 -1.07 8.35 2.27
CA LEU A 7 -1.61 9.70 2.23
C LEU A 7 -2.09 10.07 3.64
N GLY A 8 -1.35 10.96 4.31
CA GLY A 8 -1.86 11.66 5.49
C GLY A 8 -2.98 12.60 5.06
N MET A 9 -4.23 12.15 5.11
CA MET A 9 -5.34 12.96 4.64
C MET A 9 -5.57 14.17 5.55
N THR A 10 -5.39 15.38 5.00
CA THR A 10 -6.00 16.61 5.52
C THR A 10 -7.11 17.02 4.55
N MET A 11 -8.38 16.90 4.94
CA MET A 11 -9.53 17.20 4.07
C MET A 11 -9.90 18.69 4.11
N GLY A 12 -10.02 19.32 2.94
CA GLY A 12 -10.65 20.64 2.75
C GLY A 12 -12.04 20.50 2.13
N ALA A 13 -13.01 21.30 2.56
CA ALA A 13 -14.41 21.23 2.12
C ALA A 13 -14.64 22.05 0.84
N GLY A 14 -15.03 21.40 -0.27
CA GLY A 14 -15.44 22.03 -1.52
C GLY A 14 -16.76 21.45 -2.04
N GLN A 15 -17.70 22.32 -2.43
CA GLN A 15 -19.01 21.95 -2.99
C GLN A 15 -18.94 21.82 -4.52
N VAL A 16 -19.52 20.76 -5.10
CA VAL A 16 -19.83 20.73 -6.55
C VAL A 16 -21.03 19.85 -6.92
N ASN A 17 -21.60 20.23 -8.05
CA ASN A 17 -22.96 20.10 -8.55
C ASN A 17 -23.16 18.84 -9.41
N ALA A 18 -24.31 18.17 -9.31
CA ALA A 18 -24.59 16.89 -9.97
C ALA A 18 -25.38 17.04 -11.28
N GLN A 19 -24.94 16.35 -12.34
CA GLN A 19 -25.76 16.06 -13.52
C GLN A 19 -25.59 14.59 -13.91
N SER A 20 -26.72 13.88 -13.99
CA SER A 20 -26.88 12.43 -14.12
C SER A 20 -27.24 12.03 -15.55
N VAL A 21 -26.68 10.94 -16.06
CA VAL A 21 -27.23 10.18 -17.22
C VAL A 21 -27.01 8.68 -16.99
N ASN A 22 -28.06 7.88 -17.20
CA ASN A 22 -28.19 6.44 -16.93
C ASN A 22 -28.11 5.59 -18.24
N PRO A 23 -28.08 4.24 -18.24
CA PRO A 23 -27.08 3.45 -18.97
C PRO A 23 -27.70 2.37 -19.90
N GLY A 24 -26.84 1.68 -20.65
CA GLY A 24 -27.18 0.49 -21.46
C GLY A 24 -26.42 -0.75 -20.98
N ALA A 25 -27.06 -1.91 -21.02
CA ALA A 25 -26.79 -3.10 -20.21
C ALA A 25 -26.03 -4.26 -20.92
N ALA A 26 -25.69 -5.28 -20.10
CA ALA A 26 -25.54 -6.73 -20.38
C ALA A 26 -24.22 -7.22 -21.07
N ASN A 27 -23.57 -8.36 -20.75
CA ASN A 27 -23.69 -9.51 -19.81
C ASN A 27 -22.36 -10.34 -19.91
N PRO A 28 -22.14 -11.53 -19.26
CA PRO A 28 -20.85 -11.92 -18.70
C PRO A 28 -20.22 -13.13 -19.42
N GLY A 29 -18.97 -13.49 -19.10
CA GLY A 29 -18.44 -14.77 -19.57
C GLY A 29 -16.98 -15.05 -19.26
N ALA A 30 -16.75 -16.28 -18.79
CA ALA A 30 -15.50 -17.03 -18.73
C ALA A 30 -14.56 -16.80 -17.53
N ALA A 31 -14.78 -17.64 -16.51
CA ALA A 31 -13.75 -18.13 -15.61
C ALA A 31 -12.65 -18.87 -16.38
N ASN A 32 -11.40 -18.77 -15.91
CA ASN A 32 -10.32 -19.67 -16.30
C ASN A 32 -9.59 -20.17 -15.04
N PRO A 33 -9.52 -21.49 -14.78
CA PRO A 33 -8.86 -22.06 -13.61
C PRO A 33 -7.36 -22.22 -13.87
N GLY A 34 -6.54 -21.43 -13.18
CA GLY A 34 -5.09 -21.58 -13.15
C GLY A 34 -4.65 -22.05 -11.77
N ALA A 35 -4.57 -23.37 -11.61
CA ALA A 35 -4.14 -24.03 -10.39
C ALA A 35 -2.70 -23.69 -9.99
N ALA A 36 -2.52 -23.61 -8.66
CA ALA A 36 -1.34 -23.85 -7.84
C ALA A 36 0.01 -24.10 -8.52
N ASN A 37 1.02 -23.31 -8.14
CA ASN A 37 2.40 -23.77 -8.13
C ASN A 37 3.10 -23.29 -6.84
N SER A 38 2.85 -23.99 -5.74
CA SER A 38 3.62 -23.84 -4.49
C SER A 38 4.90 -24.69 -4.57
N GLY A 39 5.83 -24.31 -5.46
CA GLY A 39 7.19 -24.82 -5.41
C GLY A 39 7.90 -24.16 -4.23
N ALA A 40 8.21 -24.92 -3.18
CA ALA A 40 9.00 -24.41 -2.07
C ALA A 40 10.34 -23.88 -2.60
N VAL A 41 10.51 -22.56 -2.60
CA VAL A 41 11.76 -21.93 -3.01
C VAL A 41 12.83 -22.41 -2.03
N ASN A 42 13.76 -23.25 -2.49
CA ASN A 42 14.87 -23.75 -1.69
C ASN A 42 15.91 -22.63 -1.50
N ALA A 43 15.56 -21.62 -0.71
CA ALA A 43 16.40 -20.49 -0.36
C ALA A 43 17.51 -20.90 0.63
N PRO A 44 18.71 -20.28 0.58
CA PRO A 44 19.78 -20.58 1.53
C PRO A 44 19.30 -20.30 2.96
N PRO A 45 19.65 -21.15 3.95
CA PRO A 45 19.26 -20.93 5.34
C PRO A 45 19.66 -19.55 5.88
N GLU A 46 20.81 -19.03 5.45
CA GLU A 46 21.27 -17.68 5.80
C GLU A 46 20.30 -16.59 5.34
N LEU A 47 19.81 -16.65 4.10
CA LEU A 47 18.85 -15.66 3.58
C LEU A 47 17.53 -15.73 4.37
N LEU A 48 17.04 -16.94 4.65
CA LEU A 48 15.82 -17.13 5.44
C LEU A 48 15.96 -16.57 6.86
N GLN A 49 17.12 -16.79 7.50
CA GLN A 49 17.42 -16.24 8.83
C GLN A 49 17.45 -14.72 8.83
N ILE A 50 18.11 -14.09 7.85
CA ILE A 50 18.15 -12.63 7.71
C ILE A 50 16.73 -12.07 7.60
N LEU A 51 15.91 -12.61 6.70
CA LEU A 51 14.54 -12.14 6.50
C LEU A 51 13.67 -12.35 7.75
N THR A 52 13.80 -13.48 8.43
CA THR A 52 13.09 -13.77 9.67
C THR A 52 13.45 -12.76 10.78
N GLN A 53 14.72 -12.40 10.90
CA GLN A 53 15.16 -11.42 11.89
C GLN A 53 14.71 -9.99 11.55
N ILE A 54 14.71 -9.61 10.27
CA ILE A 54 14.17 -8.32 9.83
C ILE A 54 12.67 -8.25 10.13
N ASP A 55 11.90 -9.29 9.79
CA ASP A 55 10.46 -9.35 10.10
C ASP A 55 10.24 -9.28 11.61
N ALA A 56 11.01 -10.00 12.42
CA ALA A 56 10.91 -9.98 13.88
C ALA A 56 11.17 -8.58 14.45
N ALA A 57 12.23 -7.90 14.00
CA ALA A 57 12.53 -6.53 14.41
C ALA A 57 11.44 -5.54 14.00
N ALA A 58 10.93 -5.65 12.76
CA ALA A 58 9.88 -4.79 12.24
C ALA A 58 8.54 -5.00 12.96
N ASN A 59 8.20 -6.26 13.28
CA ASN A 59 7.02 -6.62 14.08
C ASN A 59 7.08 -6.10 15.52
N GLN A 60 8.27 -5.77 16.02
CA GLN A 60 8.48 -5.15 17.32
C GLN A 60 8.57 -3.62 17.25
N GLY A 61 8.56 -3.03 16.05
CA GLY A 61 8.85 -1.60 15.85
C GLY A 61 10.28 -1.21 16.25
N ASP A 62 11.22 -2.17 16.25
CA ASP A 62 12.62 -1.90 16.61
C ASP A 62 13.38 -1.32 15.41
N LEU A 63 13.38 0.00 15.33
CA LEU A 63 13.96 0.74 14.21
C LEU A 63 15.46 0.51 14.12
N SER A 64 16.16 0.46 15.26
CA SER A 64 17.60 0.26 15.29
C SER A 64 17.98 -1.13 14.79
N ALA A 65 17.25 -2.16 15.22
CA ALA A 65 17.48 -3.52 14.76
C ALA A 65 17.20 -3.68 13.26
N VAL A 66 16.06 -3.15 12.76
CA VAL A 66 15.76 -3.17 11.31
C VAL A 66 16.86 -2.48 10.51
N MET A 67 17.25 -1.27 10.91
CA MET A 67 18.28 -0.50 10.22
C MET A 67 19.68 -1.13 10.32
N GLY A 68 19.90 -2.11 11.22
CA GLY A 68 21.13 -2.91 11.28
C GLY A 68 21.36 -3.80 10.06
N PHE A 69 20.26 -4.22 9.40
CA PHE A 69 20.30 -5.06 8.19
C PHE A 69 20.49 -4.27 6.90
N TYR A 70 20.52 -2.94 6.95
CA TYR A 70 20.76 -2.11 5.76
C TYR A 70 22.21 -1.60 5.76
N SER A 71 22.83 -1.58 4.58
CA SER A 71 24.15 -0.96 4.41
C SER A 71 24.03 0.56 4.57
N ARG A 72 25.05 1.21 5.13
CA ARG A 72 25.10 2.69 5.16
C ARG A 72 25.15 3.31 3.76
N ALA A 73 25.63 2.56 2.77
CA ALA A 73 25.62 2.93 1.36
C ALA A 73 24.39 2.37 0.60
N PHE A 74 23.31 2.04 1.33
CA PHE A 74 22.08 1.51 0.74
C PHE A 74 21.50 2.45 -0.32
N ILE A 75 21.13 1.85 -1.45
CA ILE A 75 20.42 2.51 -2.54
C ILE A 75 19.09 1.81 -2.84
N ASN A 76 18.11 2.58 -3.28
CA ASN A 76 16.80 2.08 -3.65
C ASN A 76 16.29 2.70 -4.95
N SER A 77 15.47 1.93 -5.70
CA SER A 77 14.88 2.37 -6.97
C SER A 77 14.05 3.65 -6.88
N ASP A 78 13.56 3.98 -5.69
CA ASP A 78 12.61 5.08 -5.46
C ASP A 78 13.32 6.30 -4.84
N GLY A 79 14.66 6.26 -4.81
CA GLY A 79 15.52 7.33 -4.29
C GLY A 79 15.72 7.29 -2.76
N LEU A 80 15.19 6.27 -2.06
CA LEU A 80 15.45 6.12 -0.63
C LEU A 80 16.92 5.77 -0.35
N THR A 81 17.50 6.49 0.59
CA THR A 81 18.81 6.23 1.19
C THR A 81 18.64 5.57 2.56
N TYR A 82 19.74 5.14 3.19
CA TYR A 82 19.71 4.66 4.57
C TYR A 82 19.01 5.66 5.52
N ALA A 83 19.34 6.96 5.41
CA ALA A 83 18.81 7.99 6.30
C ALA A 83 17.32 8.25 6.07
N THR A 84 16.91 8.38 4.81
CA THR A 84 15.50 8.65 4.48
C THR A 84 14.61 7.44 4.70
N LEU A 85 15.13 6.21 4.54
CA LEU A 85 14.42 4.98 4.88
C LEU A 85 14.14 4.92 6.39
N GLN A 86 15.15 5.23 7.22
CA GLN A 86 14.99 5.24 8.68
C GLN A 86 13.88 6.23 9.11
N GLU A 87 13.89 7.44 8.55
CA GLU A 87 12.86 8.45 8.84
C GLU A 87 11.47 8.02 8.33
N ALA A 88 11.39 7.44 7.12
CA ALA A 88 10.13 6.94 6.58
C ALA A 88 9.54 5.81 7.45
N LEU A 89 10.37 4.87 7.90
CA LEU A 89 9.97 3.79 8.82
C LEU A 89 9.48 4.32 10.16
N LYS A 90 10.19 5.30 10.72
CA LYS A 90 9.79 5.96 11.96
C LYS A 90 8.39 6.57 11.83
N ARG A 91 8.16 7.38 10.78
CA ARG A 91 6.84 8.02 10.54
C ARG A 91 5.73 6.99 10.31
N LEU A 92 6.03 5.94 9.55
CA LEU A 92 5.09 4.85 9.30
C LEU A 92 4.63 4.21 10.62
N TRP A 93 5.55 3.88 11.53
CA TRP A 93 5.21 3.24 12.80
C TRP A 93 4.59 4.20 13.82
N GLU A 94 4.88 5.50 13.74
CA GLU A 94 4.17 6.53 14.52
C GLU A 94 2.69 6.63 14.10
N GLY A 95 2.40 6.59 12.80
CA GLY A 95 1.03 6.61 12.28
C GLY A 95 0.29 5.28 12.43
N TYR A 96 1.02 4.16 12.37
CA TYR A 96 0.48 2.80 12.36
C TYR A 96 1.27 1.90 13.33
N PRO A 97 1.07 2.04 14.65
CA PRO A 97 1.90 1.36 15.65
C PRO A 97 1.64 -0.15 15.78
N ARG A 98 0.70 -0.69 15.00
CA ARG A 98 0.21 -2.06 15.14
C ARG A 98 0.45 -2.91 13.89
N LEU A 99 1.40 -2.51 13.04
CA LEU A 99 1.70 -3.25 11.82
C LEU A 99 2.41 -4.56 12.11
N THR A 100 2.12 -5.55 11.27
CA THR A 100 2.81 -6.83 11.19
C THR A 100 3.36 -7.05 9.80
N TYR A 101 4.50 -7.71 9.71
CA TYR A 101 5.30 -7.97 8.52
C TYR A 101 5.57 -9.46 8.40
N VAL A 102 5.34 -9.99 7.20
CA VAL A 102 5.70 -11.36 6.84
C VAL A 102 6.30 -11.34 5.46
N THR A 103 7.51 -11.87 5.32
CA THR A 103 8.25 -11.88 4.08
C THR A 103 8.50 -13.29 3.58
N GLN A 104 8.23 -13.49 2.29
CA GLN A 104 8.44 -14.76 1.59
C GLN A 104 9.45 -14.55 0.47
N VAL A 105 10.33 -15.53 0.25
CA VAL A 105 11.25 -15.54 -0.89
C VAL A 105 10.52 -16.10 -2.10
N ASN A 106 10.47 -15.34 -3.19
CA ASN A 106 9.90 -15.75 -4.47
C ASN A 106 10.96 -16.43 -5.35
N SER A 107 12.17 -15.87 -5.36
CA SER A 107 13.31 -16.39 -6.12
C SER A 107 14.61 -15.90 -5.51
N TRP A 108 15.71 -16.60 -5.79
CA TRP A 108 17.03 -16.13 -5.39
C TRP A 108 18.11 -16.67 -6.34
N GLN A 109 19.23 -15.98 -6.39
CA GLN A 109 20.43 -16.40 -7.10
C GLN A 109 21.67 -15.86 -6.38
N ARG A 110 22.80 -16.54 -6.57
CA ARG A 110 24.11 -16.05 -6.14
C ARG A 110 24.77 -15.26 -7.28
N ASP A 111 25.37 -14.14 -6.95
CA ASP A 111 26.14 -13.28 -7.85
C ASP A 111 27.47 -12.92 -7.18
N GLY A 112 28.49 -13.74 -7.44
CA GLY A 112 29.76 -13.70 -6.70
C GLY A 112 29.53 -13.90 -5.20
N ASN A 113 29.92 -12.91 -4.40
CA ASN A 113 29.74 -12.90 -2.94
C ASN A 113 28.37 -12.35 -2.51
N ALA A 114 27.55 -11.88 -3.45
CA ALA A 114 26.23 -11.35 -3.15
C ALA A 114 25.13 -12.39 -3.37
N MET A 115 24.03 -12.21 -2.65
CA MET A 115 22.77 -12.90 -2.93
C MET A 115 21.79 -11.89 -3.51
N ILE A 116 21.17 -12.22 -4.64
CA ILE A 116 20.06 -11.45 -5.19
C ILE A 116 18.81 -12.26 -4.93
N ALA A 117 17.85 -11.71 -4.20
CA ALA A 117 16.59 -12.36 -3.91
C ALA A 117 15.42 -11.47 -4.34
N GLU A 118 14.37 -12.09 -4.87
CA GLU A 118 13.07 -11.44 -4.98
C GLU A 118 12.18 -11.94 -3.84
N THR A 119 11.55 -11.01 -3.15
CA THR A 119 10.71 -11.31 -1.99
C THR A 119 9.36 -10.62 -2.11
N THR A 120 8.33 -11.24 -1.56
CA THR A 120 7.04 -10.61 -1.30
C THR A 120 6.90 -10.35 0.20
N THR A 121 6.70 -9.11 0.59
CA THR A 121 6.38 -8.72 1.97
C THR A 121 4.90 -8.36 2.06
N THR A 122 4.20 -9.01 2.97
CA THR A 122 2.83 -8.67 3.35
C THR A 122 2.86 -7.85 4.63
N ILE A 123 2.16 -6.72 4.62
CA ILE A 123 2.01 -5.82 5.76
C ILE A 123 0.53 -5.80 6.13
N ALA A 124 0.21 -5.93 7.41
CA ALA A 124 -1.16 -5.88 7.89
C ALA A 124 -1.24 -5.25 9.27
N THR A 125 -2.36 -4.61 9.60
CA THR A 125 -2.63 -4.15 10.96
C THR A 125 -3.04 -5.32 11.84
N LYS A 126 -2.40 -5.47 13.00
CA LYS A 126 -2.75 -6.46 14.01
C LYS A 126 -4.16 -6.17 14.55
N PRO A 127 -5.08 -7.15 14.54
CA PRO A 127 -6.40 -6.99 15.13
C PRO A 127 -6.31 -6.53 16.60
N PRO A 128 -7.19 -5.64 17.09
CA PRO A 128 -7.29 -5.33 18.52
C PRO A 128 -7.34 -6.61 19.35
N ALA A 129 -6.62 -6.61 20.47
CA ALA A 129 -6.78 -7.69 21.44
C ALA A 129 -8.25 -7.73 21.84
N PRO A 130 -8.87 -8.91 21.93
CA PRO A 130 -10.24 -9.02 22.42
C PRO A 130 -10.32 -8.36 23.80
N PRO A 131 -11.42 -7.66 24.13
CA PRO A 131 -11.56 -7.03 25.43
C PRO A 131 -11.36 -8.08 26.52
N SER A 132 -10.40 -7.86 27.41
CA SER A 132 -10.23 -8.68 28.60
C SER A 132 -11.47 -8.52 29.46
N SER A 133 -12.15 -9.62 29.80
CA SER A 133 -13.43 -9.64 30.55
C SER A 133 -13.36 -9.13 32.00
N GLN A 134 -12.35 -8.35 32.37
CA GLN A 134 -12.09 -7.91 33.74
C GLN A 134 -11.82 -6.40 33.80
N SER A 135 -12.84 -5.58 33.52
CA SER A 135 -12.92 -4.19 34.00
C SER A 135 -14.35 -3.65 33.86
N LEU A 136 -15.30 -4.29 34.54
CA LEU A 136 -16.55 -3.64 34.91
C LEU A 136 -16.30 -2.78 36.16
N VAL A 137 -15.61 -1.65 35.99
CA VAL A 137 -15.60 -0.59 37.01
C VAL A 137 -16.66 0.42 36.62
N ARG A 138 -17.84 0.27 37.22
CA ARG A 138 -18.96 1.21 37.07
C ARG A 138 -18.62 2.48 37.84
N LEU A 139 -18.15 3.53 37.16
CA LEU A 139 -18.06 4.87 37.75
C LEU A 139 -19.40 5.61 37.55
N PRO A 140 -19.95 6.28 38.57
CA PRO A 140 -21.18 7.05 38.42
C PRO A 140 -20.95 8.37 37.67
N ASP A 141 -21.98 8.78 36.93
CA ASP A 141 -22.11 10.01 36.15
C ASP A 141 -21.61 11.25 36.91
N ARG A 142 -20.52 11.85 36.42
CA ARG A 142 -20.31 13.29 36.55
C ARG A 142 -20.01 13.89 35.18
N LEU A 143 -20.95 14.73 34.76
CA LEU A 143 -20.90 15.63 33.62
C LEU A 143 -19.56 16.40 33.57
N GLN A 144 -18.57 15.85 32.87
CA GLN A 144 -17.47 16.63 32.33
C GLN A 144 -17.69 16.73 30.82
N ARG A 145 -18.29 17.85 30.40
CA ARG A 145 -18.13 18.35 29.03
C ARG A 145 -16.65 18.69 28.84
N GLN A 146 -15.85 17.68 28.54
CA GLN A 146 -14.57 17.88 27.87
C GLN A 146 -14.90 18.35 26.45
N PRO A 147 -14.30 19.43 25.93
CA PRO A 147 -14.34 19.67 24.49
C PRO A 147 -13.78 18.40 23.82
N ALA A 148 -14.52 17.86 22.85
CA ALA A 148 -14.07 16.72 22.06
C ALA A 148 -12.64 17.02 21.61
N ARG A 149 -11.67 16.26 22.12
CA ARG A 149 -10.31 16.28 21.56
C ARG A 149 -10.49 16.01 20.07
N PRO A 150 -9.80 16.76 19.17
CA PRO A 150 -9.80 16.38 17.76
C PRO A 150 -9.43 14.90 17.68
N ASP A 151 -10.21 14.19 16.87
CA ASP A 151 -10.40 12.74 16.79
C ASP A 151 -9.11 11.96 16.46
N THR A 152 -8.09 12.02 17.32
CA THR A 152 -6.81 11.28 17.21
C THR A 152 -6.97 9.78 17.45
N ASN A 153 -8.21 9.28 17.55
CA ASN A 153 -8.51 7.88 17.82
C ASN A 153 -9.15 7.15 16.64
N ARG A 154 -9.06 7.70 15.42
CA ARG A 154 -9.44 6.95 14.22
C ARG A 154 -8.54 5.74 14.08
N VAL A 155 -9.10 4.57 14.34
CA VAL A 155 -8.43 3.31 14.09
C VAL A 155 -8.37 3.13 12.59
N PHE A 156 -7.16 3.00 12.07
CA PHE A 156 -6.91 2.67 10.69
C PHE A 156 -6.50 1.20 10.57
N ASN A 157 -7.05 0.52 9.58
CA ASN A 157 -6.60 -0.81 9.18
C ASN A 157 -5.84 -0.67 7.87
N LEU A 158 -4.56 -0.97 7.90
CA LEU A 158 -3.68 -1.03 6.74
C LEU A 158 -3.45 -2.49 6.34
N THR A 159 -3.56 -2.77 5.05
CA THR A 159 -3.03 -3.97 4.41
C THR A 159 -2.18 -3.56 3.20
N ALA A 160 -1.06 -4.24 2.97
CA ALA A 160 -0.21 -3.98 1.81
C ALA A 160 0.55 -5.22 1.37
N THR A 161 0.94 -5.21 0.10
CA THR A 161 1.81 -6.23 -0.48
C THR A 161 2.86 -5.54 -1.34
N ILE A 162 4.13 -5.88 -1.10
CA ILE A 162 5.27 -5.30 -1.80
C ILE A 162 6.10 -6.45 -2.35
N THR A 163 6.32 -6.47 -3.66
CA THR A 163 7.34 -7.33 -4.26
C THR A 163 8.57 -6.51 -4.52
N SER A 164 9.71 -6.96 -4.00
CA SER A 164 10.99 -6.29 -4.19
C SER A 164 12.07 -7.26 -4.65
N ARG A 165 13.09 -6.73 -5.31
CA ARG A 165 14.36 -7.40 -5.56
C ARG A 165 15.42 -6.76 -4.68
N GLN A 166 16.14 -7.56 -3.90
CA GLN A 166 17.16 -7.11 -2.98
C GLN A 166 18.50 -7.74 -3.33
N ARG A 167 19.57 -6.97 -3.19
CA ARG A 167 20.94 -7.46 -3.19
C ARG A 167 21.47 -7.45 -1.75
N PHE A 168 21.91 -8.61 -1.29
CA PHE A 168 22.49 -8.83 0.01
C PHE A 168 23.99 -9.06 -0.13
N GLU A 169 24.78 -8.33 0.65
CA GLU A 169 26.23 -8.49 0.79
C GLU A 169 26.59 -8.38 2.27
N ASN A 170 27.44 -9.28 2.77
CA ASN A 170 27.83 -9.32 4.18
C ASN A 170 26.61 -9.25 5.13
N GLN A 171 25.56 -10.02 4.81
CA GLN A 171 24.29 -10.08 5.54
C GLN A 171 23.48 -8.76 5.59
N LYS A 172 23.86 -7.76 4.79
CA LYS A 172 23.17 -6.48 4.68
C LYS A 172 22.54 -6.28 3.32
N ILE A 173 21.39 -5.63 3.29
CA ILE A 173 20.77 -5.13 2.08
C ILE A 173 21.57 -3.92 1.61
N VAL A 174 22.24 -4.06 0.47
CA VAL A 174 22.99 -2.98 -0.18
C VAL A 174 22.17 -2.27 -1.25
N GLN A 175 21.21 -2.97 -1.87
CA GLN A 175 20.34 -2.41 -2.90
C GLN A 175 18.95 -3.04 -2.85
N GLN A 176 17.92 -2.24 -3.13
CA GLN A 176 16.54 -2.71 -3.27
C GLN A 176 15.83 -2.05 -4.46
N GLU A 177 15.25 -2.84 -5.36
CA GLU A 177 14.29 -2.39 -6.37
C GLU A 177 12.88 -2.80 -5.94
N ILE A 178 11.91 -1.89 -5.99
CA ILE A 178 10.50 -2.21 -5.80
C ILE A 178 9.89 -2.57 -7.15
N LEU A 179 9.41 -3.81 -7.28
CA LEU A 179 8.85 -4.35 -8.53
C LEU A 179 7.36 -4.12 -8.62
N THR A 180 6.63 -4.36 -7.54
CA THR A 180 5.20 -4.07 -7.39
C THR A 180 4.91 -3.64 -5.96
N GLU A 181 3.90 -2.80 -5.82
CA GLU A 181 3.45 -2.30 -4.52
C GLU A 181 1.96 -2.00 -4.63
N GLN A 182 1.21 -2.44 -3.61
CA GLN A 182 -0.17 -2.07 -3.41
C GLN A 182 -0.46 -1.95 -1.93
N SER A 183 -1.32 -1.01 -1.57
CA SER A 183 -1.80 -0.82 -0.21
C SER A 183 -3.28 -0.49 -0.20
N GLN A 184 -3.94 -0.87 0.88
CA GLN A 184 -5.28 -0.47 1.22
C GLN A 184 -5.31 -0.01 2.67
N LEU A 185 -5.90 1.16 2.88
CA LEU A 185 -6.13 1.75 4.18
C LEU A 185 -7.62 1.92 4.37
N THR A 186 -8.18 1.43 5.48
CA THR A 186 -9.58 1.62 5.83
C THR A 186 -9.76 2.19 7.22
N SER A 187 -10.86 2.91 7.43
CA SER A 187 -11.30 3.39 8.75
C SER A 187 -12.83 3.52 8.78
N GLY A 188 -13.42 3.50 9.96
CA GLY A 188 -14.88 3.47 10.15
C GLY A 188 -15.42 2.07 10.41
N GLU A 189 -16.73 1.99 10.65
CA GLU A 189 -17.43 0.75 11.03
C GLU A 189 -17.67 -0.16 9.82
N GLN A 190 -18.03 0.43 8.68
CA GLN A 190 -18.34 -0.29 7.43
C GLN A 190 -17.75 0.44 6.21
N PRO A 191 -16.40 0.56 6.13
CA PRO A 191 -15.75 1.28 5.05
C PRO A 191 -16.14 0.70 3.67
N PRO A 192 -16.29 1.53 2.62
CA PRO A 192 -16.63 1.07 1.27
C PRO A 192 -15.64 0.04 0.73
N THR A 193 -16.12 -1.06 0.17
CA THR A 193 -15.25 -2.05 -0.48
C THR A 193 -14.96 -1.61 -1.91
N LEU A 194 -13.68 -1.54 -2.28
CA LEU A 194 -13.25 -1.12 -3.60
C LEU A 194 -12.66 -2.28 -4.42
N THR A 195 -13.10 -2.41 -5.66
CA THR A 195 -12.40 -3.17 -6.70
C THR A 195 -11.62 -2.20 -7.56
N VAL A 196 -10.32 -2.43 -7.73
CA VAL A 196 -9.44 -1.56 -8.50
C VAL A 196 -8.91 -2.25 -9.74
N ASN A 197 -9.11 -1.61 -10.89
CA ASN A 197 -8.53 -1.99 -12.17
C ASN A 197 -7.46 -0.98 -12.55
N LEU A 198 -6.20 -1.44 -12.54
CA LEU A 198 -5.04 -0.67 -12.97
C LEU A 198 -4.01 -1.63 -13.55
N PRO A 199 -3.48 -1.40 -14.76
CA PRO A 199 -2.34 -2.15 -15.26
C PRO A 199 -1.12 -1.99 -14.34
N THR A 200 -0.34 -3.04 -14.13
CA THR A 200 0.90 -2.95 -13.32
C THR A 200 2.03 -2.24 -14.08
N GLN A 201 1.97 -2.27 -15.42
CA GLN A 201 2.95 -1.63 -16.29
C GLN A 201 2.30 -1.12 -17.58
N VAL A 202 2.76 0.04 -18.06
CA VAL A 202 2.39 0.65 -19.33
C VAL A 202 3.64 1.12 -20.09
N ARG A 203 3.53 1.25 -21.40
CA ARG A 203 4.59 1.82 -22.24
C ARG A 203 4.65 3.34 -22.07
N MET A 204 5.81 3.91 -22.35
CA MET A 204 6.00 5.36 -22.40
C MET A 204 4.98 5.99 -23.37
N GLY A 205 4.29 7.05 -22.93
CA GLY A 205 3.27 7.76 -23.72
C GLY A 205 1.93 7.02 -23.88
N GLN A 206 1.80 5.77 -23.40
CA GLN A 206 0.60 4.95 -23.52
C GLN A 206 -0.52 5.49 -22.61
N THR A 207 -1.76 5.48 -23.10
CA THR A 207 -2.95 5.73 -22.27
C THR A 207 -3.35 4.50 -21.46
N TYR A 208 -3.84 4.70 -20.25
CA TYR A 208 -4.37 3.63 -19.41
C TYR A 208 -5.63 4.09 -18.68
N SER A 209 -6.44 3.12 -18.27
CA SER A 209 -7.59 3.36 -17.41
C SER A 209 -7.23 3.05 -15.96
N PHE A 210 -7.79 3.83 -15.06
CA PHE A 210 -7.82 3.59 -13.63
C PHE A 210 -9.27 3.63 -13.16
N ASP A 211 -9.77 2.47 -12.76
CA ASP A 211 -11.13 2.33 -12.25
C ASP A 211 -11.06 1.87 -10.80
N ALA A 212 -11.75 2.56 -9.90
CA ALA A 212 -11.96 2.15 -8.53
C ALA A 212 -13.47 2.12 -8.27
N VAL A 213 -14.02 0.91 -8.24
CA VAL A 213 -15.47 0.66 -8.20
C VAL A 213 -15.87 0.27 -6.79
N VAL A 214 -16.90 0.93 -6.26
CA VAL A 214 -17.54 0.59 -4.99
C VAL A 214 -18.46 -0.61 -5.22
N MET A 215 -18.28 -1.65 -4.42
CA MET A 215 -19.00 -2.91 -4.61
C MET A 215 -20.38 -2.92 -3.98
N GLU A 216 -20.61 -2.13 -2.92
CA GLU A 216 -21.93 -2.04 -2.33
C GLU A 216 -22.87 -1.17 -3.18
N PRO A 217 -24.18 -1.49 -3.22
CA PRO A 217 -25.17 -0.59 -3.80
C PRO A 217 -25.14 0.78 -3.14
N LEU A 218 -25.17 1.84 -3.96
CA LEU A 218 -25.15 3.22 -3.46
C LEU A 218 -26.42 3.58 -2.70
N GLY A 219 -27.58 3.16 -3.24
CA GLY A 219 -28.87 3.62 -2.75
C GLY A 219 -28.92 5.14 -2.74
N ASN A 220 -29.24 5.72 -1.59
CA ASN A 220 -29.31 7.17 -1.39
C ASN A 220 -28.07 7.73 -0.65
N ARG A 221 -27.01 6.93 -0.50
CA ARG A 221 -25.81 7.36 0.24
C ARG A 221 -24.93 8.23 -0.63
N LEU A 222 -24.43 9.31 -0.05
CA LEU A 222 -23.44 10.16 -0.70
C LEU A 222 -22.08 9.48 -0.64
N LEU A 223 -21.38 9.50 -1.78
CA LEU A 223 -19.99 9.10 -1.86
C LEU A 223 -19.15 10.31 -2.21
N LEU A 224 -18.10 10.54 -1.45
CA LEU A 224 -17.06 11.48 -1.84
C LEU A 224 -15.84 10.69 -2.28
N GLY A 225 -15.08 11.20 -3.24
CA GLY A 225 -13.85 10.55 -3.61
C GLY A 225 -12.90 11.42 -4.42
N ALA A 226 -11.68 10.93 -4.53
CA ALA A 226 -10.61 11.53 -5.29
C ALA A 226 -9.73 10.45 -5.89
N ALA A 227 -9.19 10.73 -7.08
CA ALA A 227 -8.15 9.92 -7.69
C ALA A 227 -6.90 10.78 -7.85
N LEU A 228 -5.74 10.24 -7.47
CA LEU A 228 -4.47 10.94 -7.47
C LEU A 228 -3.42 10.14 -8.24
N GLU A 229 -2.55 10.86 -8.94
CA GLU A 229 -1.41 10.31 -9.65
C GLU A 229 -0.16 11.09 -9.26
N GLU A 230 0.81 10.40 -8.66
CA GLU A 230 2.00 11.02 -8.08
C GLU A 230 3.27 10.32 -8.56
N PRO A 231 4.36 11.06 -8.87
CA PRO A 231 5.65 10.43 -9.09
C PRO A 231 6.17 9.79 -7.81
N ILE A 232 6.82 8.63 -7.92
CA ILE A 232 7.41 7.94 -6.77
C ILE A 232 8.80 8.53 -6.49
N GLN A 233 8.92 9.21 -5.35
CA GLN A 233 10.16 9.87 -4.90
C GLN A 233 10.30 9.76 -3.38
N ALA A 234 11.53 9.81 -2.87
CA ALA A 234 11.84 9.72 -1.44
C ALA A 234 11.03 10.68 -0.55
N SER A 235 10.78 11.91 -1.01
CA SER A 235 9.99 12.91 -0.27
C SER A 235 8.51 12.56 -0.16
N GLY A 236 7.97 11.82 -1.13
CA GLY A 236 6.57 11.37 -1.10
C GLY A 236 6.32 10.47 0.11
N TYR A 237 7.24 9.56 0.44
CA TYR A 237 7.14 8.71 1.64
C TYR A 237 7.10 9.48 2.97
N LEU A 238 7.55 10.74 2.97
CA LEU A 238 7.66 11.54 4.19
C LEU A 238 6.53 12.56 4.32
N ASN A 239 5.95 13.00 3.20
CA ASN A 239 5.05 14.13 3.17
C ASN A 239 3.69 13.71 2.62
N ALA A 240 2.63 14.14 3.30
CA ALA A 240 1.28 13.88 2.84
C ALA A 240 0.84 14.93 1.80
N THR A 241 0.14 14.46 0.77
CA THR A 241 -0.48 15.32 -0.24
C THR A 241 -1.90 15.66 0.19
N PRO A 242 -2.26 16.96 0.31
CA PRO A 242 -3.64 17.38 0.56
C PRO A 242 -4.57 16.88 -0.54
N ILE A 243 -5.79 16.49 -0.17
CA ILE A 243 -6.75 15.87 -1.09
C ILE A 243 -8.03 16.69 -1.11
N GLU A 244 -8.45 17.03 -2.31
CA GLU A 244 -9.77 17.59 -2.56
C GLU A 244 -10.72 16.48 -2.96
N LEU A 245 -11.76 16.28 -2.15
CA LEU A 245 -12.77 15.26 -2.40
C LEU A 245 -13.93 15.86 -3.19
N GLU A 246 -14.38 15.12 -4.20
CA GLU A 246 -15.53 15.48 -5.02
C GLU A 246 -16.70 14.54 -4.74
N LEU A 247 -17.92 15.04 -4.90
CA LEU A 247 -19.10 14.19 -4.87
C LEU A 247 -19.10 13.25 -6.07
N LEU A 248 -19.15 11.95 -5.82
CA LEU A 248 -19.21 10.93 -6.86
C LEU A 248 -20.65 10.75 -7.32
N SER A 249 -20.88 11.01 -8.61
CA SER A 249 -22.17 10.79 -9.29
C SER A 249 -22.38 9.34 -9.74
N ALA A 250 -21.34 8.50 -9.65
CA ALA A 250 -21.35 7.08 -9.98
C ALA A 250 -20.82 6.24 -8.82
N GLY A 251 -20.98 4.92 -8.90
CA GLY A 251 -20.52 3.97 -7.88
C GLY A 251 -19.02 3.75 -7.86
N GLY A 252 -18.21 4.77 -8.14
CA GLY A 252 -16.77 4.66 -8.23
C GLY A 252 -16.09 5.85 -8.90
N LEU A 253 -14.78 5.73 -9.03
CA LEU A 253 -13.90 6.65 -9.73
C LEU A 253 -13.45 5.99 -11.04
N PHE A 254 -13.57 6.71 -12.16
CA PHE A 254 -13.15 6.26 -13.48
C PHE A 254 -12.31 7.36 -14.10
N LYS A 255 -11.03 7.08 -14.36
CA LYS A 255 -10.09 8.05 -14.91
C LYS A 255 -9.29 7.41 -16.04
N VAL A 256 -8.96 8.22 -17.04
CA VAL A 256 -8.02 7.85 -18.10
C VAL A 256 -6.76 8.67 -17.91
N GLY A 257 -5.64 7.99 -17.68
CA GLY A 257 -4.32 8.58 -17.56
C GLY A 257 -3.50 8.42 -18.83
N ARG A 258 -2.44 9.22 -18.96
CA ARG A 258 -1.44 9.07 -20.02
C ARG A 258 -0.06 9.01 -19.39
N ALA A 259 0.63 7.90 -19.62
CA ALA A 259 1.96 7.68 -19.07
C ALA A 259 2.96 8.72 -19.63
N PRO A 260 3.95 9.15 -18.83
CA PRO A 260 5.05 9.97 -19.30
C PRO A 260 5.77 9.36 -20.51
N ILE A 261 6.40 10.20 -21.31
CA ILE A 261 7.22 9.78 -22.46
C ILE A 261 8.63 9.30 -22.07
N MET A 262 8.92 9.28 -20.76
CA MET A 262 10.15 8.79 -20.16
C MET A 262 9.83 7.62 -19.23
N SER A 263 10.84 6.80 -18.91
CA SER A 263 10.64 5.76 -17.90
C SER A 263 10.42 6.39 -16.52
N ASP A 264 9.43 5.91 -15.80
CA ASP A 264 9.01 6.46 -14.51
C ASP A 264 8.26 5.40 -13.68
N ASN A 265 8.04 5.66 -12.40
CA ASN A 265 7.11 4.92 -11.56
C ASN A 265 6.15 5.89 -10.88
N ARG A 266 4.86 5.54 -10.88
CA ARG A 266 3.78 6.41 -10.40
C ARG A 266 2.98 5.69 -9.32
N TRP A 267 2.61 6.39 -8.26
CA TRP A 267 1.50 5.96 -7.41
C TRP A 267 0.20 6.43 -8.02
N ILE A 268 -0.73 5.49 -8.17
CA ILE A 268 -2.11 5.76 -8.55
C ILE A 268 -2.98 5.39 -7.36
N SER A 269 -3.69 6.38 -6.83
CA SER A 269 -4.49 6.23 -5.61
C SER A 269 -5.94 6.57 -5.85
N ALA A 270 -6.84 5.85 -5.20
CA ALA A 270 -8.24 6.22 -5.05
C ALA A 270 -8.59 6.35 -3.57
N ILE A 271 -9.31 7.41 -3.25
CA ILE A 271 -9.87 7.68 -1.94
C ILE A 271 -11.38 7.68 -2.13
N VAL A 272 -12.09 6.90 -1.33
CA VAL A 272 -13.54 6.89 -1.28
C VAL A 272 -13.99 7.03 0.17
N VAL A 273 -14.88 7.98 0.40
CA VAL A 273 -15.44 8.34 1.70
C VAL A 273 -16.95 8.18 1.64
N ARG A 274 -17.49 7.52 2.66
CA ARG A 274 -18.91 7.34 2.92
C ARG A 274 -19.17 7.67 4.40
N ASP A 275 -20.43 7.80 4.80
CA ASP A 275 -20.83 8.12 6.17
C ASP A 275 -20.35 7.09 7.21
N ASP A 276 -20.19 5.84 6.80
CA ASP A 276 -19.77 4.70 7.64
C ASP A 276 -18.27 4.36 7.55
N GLY A 277 -17.49 5.07 6.72
CA GLY A 277 -16.05 4.88 6.66
C GLY A 277 -15.34 5.42 5.43
N ILE A 278 -14.03 5.19 5.43
CA ILE A 278 -13.09 5.64 4.40
C ILE A 278 -12.32 4.42 3.90
N THR A 279 -12.14 4.33 2.59
CA THR A 279 -11.20 3.39 1.96
C THR A 279 -10.27 4.15 1.04
N THR A 280 -8.97 3.91 1.22
CA THR A 280 -7.93 4.37 0.32
C THR A 280 -7.23 3.16 -0.27
N VAL A 281 -6.96 3.20 -1.55
CA VAL A 281 -6.19 2.18 -2.27
C VAL A 281 -5.09 2.89 -3.04
N THR A 282 -3.86 2.40 -2.94
CA THR A 282 -2.72 2.94 -3.68
C THR A 282 -2.03 1.78 -4.40
N ARG A 283 -1.68 1.99 -5.66
CA ARG A 283 -0.96 0.99 -6.49
C ARG A 283 0.17 1.65 -7.25
N ARG A 284 1.27 0.93 -7.39
CA ARG A 284 2.39 1.32 -8.25
C ARG A 284 2.10 0.97 -9.70
N LEU A 285 2.18 1.98 -10.58
CA LEU A 285 2.20 1.84 -12.02
C LEU A 285 3.63 2.04 -12.54
N ARG A 286 4.17 1.07 -13.26
CA ARG A 286 5.48 1.19 -13.92
C ARG A 286 5.32 1.74 -15.33
N VAL A 287 6.16 2.71 -15.69
CA VAL A 287 6.23 3.28 -17.03
C VAL A 287 7.58 2.94 -17.63
N GLY A 288 7.58 2.18 -18.71
CA GLY A 288 8.81 1.78 -19.38
C GLY A 288 8.58 0.71 -20.42
N THR A 289 9.65 0.12 -20.92
CA THR A 289 9.56 -0.99 -21.88
C THR A 289 8.85 -2.17 -21.23
N MET A 290 7.81 -2.71 -21.87
CA MET A 290 7.17 -3.94 -21.39
C MET A 290 8.26 -5.01 -21.24
N ARG A 291 8.52 -5.45 -20.00
CA ARG A 291 9.35 -6.64 -19.81
C ARG A 291 8.50 -7.80 -20.29
N SER A 292 8.89 -8.43 -21.39
CA SER A 292 8.43 -9.78 -21.67
C SER A 292 8.80 -10.61 -20.45
N LEU A 293 7.86 -11.33 -19.85
CA LEU A 293 8.19 -12.44 -18.97
C LEU A 293 9.03 -13.39 -19.83
N SER A 294 10.35 -13.27 -19.73
CA SER A 294 11.27 -14.16 -20.42
C SER A 294 11.08 -15.53 -19.79
N ASN A 295 10.37 -16.40 -20.50
CA ASN A 295 10.39 -17.82 -20.25
C ASN A 295 11.87 -18.24 -20.18
N PRO A 296 12.38 -18.81 -19.07
CA PRO A 296 13.74 -19.33 -19.05
C PRO A 296 13.80 -20.39 -20.15
N SER A 297 14.58 -20.09 -21.19
CA SER A 297 14.68 -20.93 -22.36
C SER A 297 15.46 -22.17 -21.99
N ARG A 298 14.77 -23.32 -22.04
CA ARG A 298 15.23 -24.71 -22.16
C ARG A 298 16.31 -25.21 -21.18
#